data_AF-A0A2A6C0G6-F1
#
_entry.id   AF-A0A2A6C0G6-F1
#
_cell.length_a   1.000
_cell.length_b   1.000
_cell.length_c   1.000
_cell.angle_alpha   90.00
_cell.angle_beta   90.00
_cell.angle_gamma   90.00
#
_symmetry.space_group_name_H-M   'P 1'
#
loop_
_entity.id
_entity.type
_entity.pdbx_description
1 polymer ?
#
loop_
_entity_poly.entity_id
_entity_poly.type
_entity_poly.pdbx_seq_one_letter_code
_entity_poly.pdbx_strand_id
1 'polypeptide(L)'
;MLSEQETAELFATSFYLKILIIFRLISSGIAIVSMTLFEINRKFEVCCASIFANIDELPRFLDPNYFRNPLKLLVSTNECLLRIIPTWAGSLSSLLVMSAERFEASRKLSTYESSTHRSGITLVFIHIVIILIVIFSNGYVYEFPSRIAHCPTVSVIMKPVHSAVVACAFFAELFTIFSYTKLLRRNKAIQASNKSMTMLLSERYQLFENIRVLRLLLPIVLFACLLHHVSHTSITIFGAAAYFYFELGGFQPETYPIFEADTINLIYLQGIIMPLIYYCRHSHKRSMETRIFATNTSTGEVLVRIHDGEITKGW
;
A
#
# COMPACT_ATOMS: atom_id res chain seq x y z
N MET A 1 -32.88 9.39 -17.50
CA MET A 1 -31.42 9.63 -17.61
C MET A 1 -31.19 11.12 -17.68
N LEU A 2 -30.37 11.65 -16.77
CA LEU A 2 -29.87 13.02 -16.87
C LEU A 2 -28.93 13.12 -18.07
N SER A 3 -28.93 14.26 -18.74
CA SER A 3 -27.91 14.56 -19.75
C SER A 3 -26.51 14.67 -19.12
N GLU A 4 -25.45 14.51 -19.91
CA GLU A 4 -24.07 14.70 -19.44
C GLU A 4 -23.88 16.09 -18.82
N GLN A 5 -24.54 17.11 -19.37
CA GLN A 5 -24.46 18.49 -18.88
C GLN A 5 -25.15 18.64 -17.51
N GLU A 6 -26.37 18.13 -17.33
CA GLU A 6 -27.07 18.18 -16.05
C GLU A 6 -26.31 17.42 -14.96
N THR A 7 -25.72 16.29 -15.32
CA THR A 7 -24.87 15.50 -14.43
C THR A 7 -23.65 16.32 -13.99
N ALA A 8 -22.97 16.96 -14.94
CA ALA A 8 -21.80 17.78 -14.68
C ALA A 8 -22.13 19.03 -13.82
N GLU A 9 -23.28 19.66 -14.04
CA GLU A 9 -23.76 20.79 -13.25
C GLU A 9 -24.12 20.38 -11.81
N LEU A 10 -24.73 19.20 -11.62
CA LEU A 10 -25.01 18.63 -10.31
C LEU A 10 -23.71 18.42 -9.51
N PHE A 11 -22.66 17.89 -10.15
CA PHE A 11 -21.35 17.71 -9.51
C PHE A 11 -20.64 19.04 -9.22
N ALA A 12 -20.71 20.01 -10.15
CA ALA A 12 -20.09 21.32 -9.97
C ALA A 12 -20.75 22.16 -8.86
N THR A 13 -22.04 21.93 -8.59
CA THR A 13 -22.79 22.63 -7.52
C THR A 13 -22.67 21.92 -6.17
N SER A 14 -22.40 20.62 -6.13
CA SER A 14 -22.26 19.84 -4.90
C SER A 14 -21.13 20.34 -3.99
N PHE A 15 -21.49 20.81 -2.80
CA PHE A 15 -20.53 21.24 -1.78
C PHE A 15 -19.69 20.08 -1.24
N TYR A 16 -20.31 18.90 -1.09
CA TYR A 16 -19.63 17.68 -0.68
C TYR A 16 -18.44 17.35 -1.59
N LEU A 17 -18.66 17.40 -2.90
CA LEU A 17 -17.64 17.06 -3.88
C LEU A 17 -16.45 18.04 -3.83
N LYS A 18 -16.72 19.32 -3.63
CA LYS A 18 -15.68 20.35 -3.48
C LYS A 18 -14.81 20.07 -2.26
N ILE A 19 -15.42 19.73 -1.12
CA ILE A 19 -14.67 19.34 0.09
C ILE A 19 -13.80 18.11 -0.18
N LEU A 20 -14.35 17.10 -0.85
CA LEU A 20 -13.66 15.84 -1.15
C LEU A 20 -12.45 16.06 -2.06
N ILE A 21 -12.59 16.89 -3.11
CA ILE A 21 -11.48 17.30 -3.98
C ILE A 21 -10.39 18.02 -3.18
N ILE A 22 -10.76 18.97 -2.31
CA ILE A 22 -9.81 19.68 -1.45
C ILE A 22 -9.09 18.70 -0.52
N PHE A 23 -9.82 17.80 0.13
CA PHE A 23 -9.25 16.78 1.00
C PHE A 23 -8.27 15.88 0.26
N ARG A 24 -8.60 15.43 -0.95
CA ARG A 24 -7.71 14.64 -1.81
C ARG A 24 -6.45 15.41 -2.18
N LEU A 25 -6.57 16.69 -2.51
CA LEU A 25 -5.43 17.53 -2.87
C LEU A 25 -4.50 17.75 -1.67
N ILE A 26 -5.06 18.03 -0.48
CA ILE A 26 -4.29 18.18 0.76
C ILE A 26 -3.60 16.87 1.13
N SER A 27 -4.31 15.75 1.15
CA SER A 27 -3.74 14.45 1.50
C SER A 27 -2.67 14.00 0.50
N SER A 28 -2.89 14.18 -0.80
CA SER A 28 -1.89 13.90 -1.84
C SER A 28 -0.65 14.79 -1.69
N GLY A 29 -0.84 16.08 -1.36
CA GLY A 29 0.25 17.00 -1.06
C GLY A 29 1.08 16.57 0.15
N ILE A 30 0.42 16.18 1.25
CA ILE A 30 1.09 15.65 2.44
C ILE A 30 1.87 14.36 2.10
N ALA A 31 1.29 13.48 1.27
CA ALA A 31 1.94 12.26 0.82
C ALA A 31 3.21 12.55 0.02
N ILE A 32 3.12 13.45 -0.96
CA ILE A 32 4.27 13.86 -1.78
C ILE A 32 5.35 14.48 -0.88
N VAL A 33 5.02 15.44 -0.02
CA VAL A 33 5.98 16.06 0.90
C VAL A 33 6.63 15.02 1.80
N SER A 34 5.84 14.09 2.35
CA SER A 34 6.35 13.01 3.21
C SER A 34 7.33 12.11 2.43
N MET A 35 6.96 11.69 1.22
CA MET A 35 7.81 10.88 0.34
C MET A 35 9.10 11.62 -0.04
N THR A 36 9.02 12.89 -0.41
CA THR A 36 10.20 13.71 -0.74
C THR A 36 11.12 13.90 0.46
N LEU A 37 10.59 14.19 1.65
CA LEU A 37 11.37 14.28 2.88
C LEU A 37 12.05 12.95 3.23
N PHE A 38 11.41 11.84 2.90
CA PHE A 38 11.97 10.51 3.03
C PHE A 38 13.11 10.25 2.05
N GLU A 39 12.92 10.61 0.78
CA GLU A 39 13.91 10.44 -0.28
C GLU A 39 15.17 11.28 -0.01
N ILE A 40 14.99 12.54 0.41
CA ILE A 40 16.08 13.46 0.81
C ILE A 40 16.88 12.87 1.97
N ASN A 41 16.25 12.15 2.90
CA ASN A 41 16.91 11.58 4.08
C ASN A 41 17.70 10.28 3.83
N ARG A 42 17.62 9.64 2.64
CA ARG A 42 18.57 8.68 2.00
C ARG A 42 17.89 7.53 1.23
N LYS A 43 18.40 7.28 0.01
CA LYS A 43 18.48 6.01 -0.77
C LYS A 43 17.20 5.16 -0.87
N PHE A 44 16.12 5.73 -1.38
CA PHE A 44 14.96 4.93 -1.78
C PHE A 44 14.50 5.32 -3.18
N GLU A 45 14.87 4.53 -4.20
CA GLU A 45 14.53 4.76 -5.62
C GLU A 45 13.09 4.31 -6.00
N VAL A 46 12.27 3.89 -5.03
CA VAL A 46 11.10 3.03 -5.32
C VAL A 46 9.77 3.80 -5.47
N CYS A 47 9.74 5.13 -5.47
CA CYS A 47 8.47 5.89 -5.45
C CYS A 47 8.16 6.80 -6.65
N CYS A 48 8.86 6.68 -7.76
CA CYS A 48 8.58 7.52 -8.94
C CYS A 48 7.16 7.32 -9.50
N ALA A 49 6.68 6.08 -9.61
CA ALA A 49 5.42 5.81 -10.32
C ALA A 49 4.16 6.41 -9.65
N SER A 50 4.08 6.38 -8.30
CA SER A 50 2.97 6.97 -7.55
C SER A 50 3.05 8.50 -7.53
N ILE A 51 4.26 9.07 -7.57
CA ILE A 51 4.47 10.52 -7.70
C ILE A 51 4.01 11.00 -9.08
N PHE A 52 4.39 10.30 -10.17
CA PHE A 52 3.99 10.67 -11.53
C PHE A 52 2.48 10.65 -11.75
N ALA A 53 1.77 9.66 -11.18
CA ALA A 53 0.30 9.59 -11.28
C ALA A 53 -0.40 10.79 -10.60
N ASN A 54 0.17 11.32 -9.51
CA ASN A 54 -0.38 12.49 -8.81
C ASN A 54 0.02 13.82 -9.46
N ILE A 55 1.19 13.89 -10.09
CA ILE A 55 1.65 15.10 -10.79
C ILE A 55 0.78 15.40 -12.01
N ASP A 56 0.30 14.40 -12.74
CA ASP A 56 -0.49 14.62 -13.96
C ASP A 56 -1.91 15.19 -13.67
N GLU A 57 -2.41 15.03 -12.44
CA GLU A 57 -3.69 15.61 -12.02
C GLU A 57 -3.58 17.04 -11.50
N LEU A 58 -2.44 17.42 -10.92
CA LEU A 58 -2.25 18.73 -10.27
C LEU A 58 -2.49 19.93 -11.21
N PRO A 59 -2.00 19.95 -12.47
CA PRO A 59 -2.28 21.03 -13.41
C PRO A 59 -3.77 21.21 -13.72
N ARG A 60 -4.55 20.11 -13.71
CA ARG A 60 -6.00 20.17 -13.98
C ARG A 60 -6.74 20.85 -12.84
N PHE A 61 -6.35 20.58 -11.59
CA PHE A 61 -6.95 21.21 -10.41
C PHE A 61 -6.53 22.67 -10.21
N LEU A 62 -5.37 23.07 -10.74
CA LEU A 62 -4.89 24.46 -10.68
C LEU A 62 -5.46 25.37 -11.77
N ASP A 63 -6.10 24.84 -12.82
CA ASP A 63 -6.75 25.67 -13.86
C ASP A 63 -8.01 26.35 -13.27
N PRO A 64 -8.04 27.69 -13.09
CA PRO A 64 -9.20 28.39 -12.56
C PRO A 64 -10.43 28.29 -13.49
N ASN A 65 -10.23 27.94 -14.76
CA ASN A 65 -11.33 27.68 -15.69
C ASN A 65 -11.91 26.27 -15.57
N TYR A 66 -11.27 25.39 -14.80
CA TYR A 66 -11.74 24.02 -14.58
C TYR A 66 -13.13 24.00 -13.94
N PHE A 67 -13.38 24.84 -12.93
CA PHE A 67 -14.69 24.94 -12.28
C PHE A 67 -15.72 25.75 -13.07
N ARG A 68 -15.31 26.48 -14.12
CA ARG A 68 -16.22 27.28 -14.95
C ARG A 68 -16.91 26.44 -16.03
N ASN A 69 -16.28 25.37 -16.49
CA ASN A 69 -16.86 24.47 -17.49
C ASN A 69 -17.16 23.10 -16.84
N PRO A 70 -18.43 22.82 -16.50
CA PRO A 70 -18.78 21.60 -15.79
C PRO A 70 -18.40 20.34 -16.58
N LEU A 71 -18.40 20.39 -17.91
CA LEU A 71 -18.02 19.25 -18.77
C LEU A 71 -16.55 18.82 -18.60
N LYS A 72 -15.67 19.72 -18.12
CA LYS A 72 -14.27 19.35 -17.81
C LYS A 72 -14.15 18.49 -16.54
N LEU A 73 -15.18 18.43 -15.69
CA LEU A 73 -15.21 17.51 -14.55
C LEU A 73 -15.47 16.07 -14.98
N LEU A 74 -16.07 15.86 -16.16
CA LEU A 74 -16.32 14.52 -16.68
C LEU A 74 -15.03 13.94 -17.25
N VAL A 75 -14.72 12.73 -16.83
CA VAL A 75 -13.53 11.98 -17.22
C VAL A 75 -13.92 10.97 -18.30
N SER A 76 -13.05 10.81 -19.30
CA SER A 76 -13.24 9.79 -20.33
C SER A 76 -12.89 8.39 -19.81
N THR A 77 -13.47 7.37 -20.43
CA THR A 77 -13.21 5.96 -20.09
C THR A 77 -11.73 5.61 -20.12
N ASN A 78 -10.98 6.13 -21.10
CA ASN A 78 -9.55 5.89 -21.25
C ASN A 78 -8.74 6.53 -20.11
N GLU A 79 -9.10 7.74 -19.69
CA GLU A 79 -8.46 8.41 -18.55
C GLU A 79 -8.75 7.67 -17.25
N CYS A 80 -9.98 7.16 -17.07
CA CYS A 80 -10.32 6.33 -15.92
C CYS A 80 -9.53 5.01 -15.90
N LEU A 81 -9.41 4.34 -17.04
CA LEU A 81 -8.64 3.11 -17.16
C LEU A 81 -7.16 3.33 -16.80
N LEU A 82 -6.55 4.42 -17.30
CA LEU A 82 -5.17 4.78 -16.97
C LEU A 82 -4.96 5.07 -15.48
N ARG A 83 -5.98 5.58 -14.78
CA ARG A 83 -5.92 5.86 -13.34
C ARG A 83 -6.06 4.60 -12.47
N ILE A 84 -6.80 3.60 -12.92
CA ILE A 84 -7.10 2.38 -12.15
C ILE A 84 -6.00 1.32 -12.29
N ILE A 85 -5.41 1.21 -13.49
CA ILE A 85 -4.40 0.19 -13.81
C ILE A 85 -3.22 0.14 -12.82
N PRO A 86 -2.58 1.26 -12.43
CA PRO A 86 -1.33 1.22 -11.67
C PRO A 86 -1.51 0.80 -10.20
N THR A 87 -2.68 1.03 -9.62
CA THR A 87 -2.81 1.24 -8.17
C THR A 87 -2.89 -0.05 -7.36
N TRP A 88 -3.59 -1.07 -7.86
CA TRP A 88 -3.87 -2.29 -7.08
C TRP A 88 -3.10 -3.52 -7.57
N ALA A 89 -3.03 -3.71 -8.89
CA ALA A 89 -2.35 -4.85 -9.49
C ALA A 89 -0.85 -4.87 -9.20
N GLY A 90 -0.18 -3.71 -9.30
CA GLY A 90 1.25 -3.59 -9.07
C GLY A 90 1.64 -3.85 -7.62
N SER A 91 0.91 -3.29 -6.66
CA SER A 91 1.19 -3.44 -5.23
C SER A 91 1.06 -4.90 -4.76
N LEU A 92 -0.07 -5.54 -5.07
CA LEU A 92 -0.34 -6.92 -4.66
C LEU A 92 0.64 -7.90 -5.28
N SER A 93 0.88 -7.78 -6.59
CA SER A 93 1.82 -8.68 -7.29
C SER A 93 3.26 -8.46 -6.82
N SER A 94 3.65 -7.24 -6.47
CA SER A 94 4.97 -6.95 -5.87
C SER A 94 5.11 -7.61 -4.51
N LEU A 95 4.08 -7.53 -3.66
CA LEU A 95 4.07 -8.18 -2.34
C LEU A 95 4.23 -9.70 -2.46
N LEU A 96 3.51 -10.32 -3.40
CA LEU A 96 3.62 -11.76 -3.67
C LEU A 96 5.01 -12.14 -4.17
N VAL A 97 5.58 -11.39 -5.11
CA VAL A 97 6.91 -11.65 -5.67
C VAL A 97 8.00 -11.50 -4.62
N MET A 98 7.95 -10.43 -3.82
CA MET A 98 8.84 -10.27 -2.66
C MET A 98 8.69 -11.43 -1.67
N SER A 99 7.46 -11.92 -1.47
CA SER A 99 7.24 -13.04 -0.56
C SER A 99 7.85 -14.35 -1.04
N ALA A 100 7.75 -14.61 -2.34
CA ALA A 100 8.34 -15.77 -2.99
C ALA A 100 9.87 -15.71 -2.94
N GLU A 101 10.44 -14.54 -3.23
CA GLU A 101 11.89 -14.30 -3.14
C GLU A 101 12.40 -14.55 -1.72
N ARG A 102 11.74 -14.00 -0.68
CA ARG A 102 12.15 -14.22 0.72
C ARG A 102 11.98 -15.66 1.17
N PHE A 103 10.98 -16.36 0.65
CA PHE A 103 10.80 -17.79 0.90
C PHE A 103 11.93 -18.61 0.29
N GLU A 104 12.35 -18.30 -0.95
CA GLU A 104 13.48 -18.96 -1.59
C GLU A 104 14.80 -18.66 -0.85
N ALA A 105 15.05 -17.38 -0.52
CA ALA A 105 16.23 -16.96 0.24
C ALA A 105 16.32 -17.65 1.60
N SER A 106 15.19 -17.84 2.29
CA SER A 106 15.16 -18.53 3.58
C SER A 106 15.33 -20.05 3.45
N ARG A 107 14.94 -20.66 2.32
CA ARG A 107 15.11 -22.10 2.08
C ARG A 107 16.52 -22.46 1.64
N LYS A 108 17.16 -21.60 0.85
CA LYS A 108 18.45 -21.84 0.19
C LYS A 108 19.58 -20.97 0.78
N LEU A 109 19.61 -20.77 2.10
CA LEU A 109 20.63 -19.92 2.78
C LEU A 109 22.08 -20.18 2.33
N SER A 110 22.47 -21.43 2.08
CA SER A 110 23.84 -21.77 1.67
C SER A 110 24.16 -21.41 0.22
N THR A 111 23.14 -21.33 -0.64
CA THR A 111 23.29 -21.24 -2.10
C THR A 111 22.56 -20.04 -2.69
N TYR A 112 21.94 -19.19 -1.87
CA TYR A 112 21.13 -18.08 -2.38
C TYR A 112 21.99 -17.04 -3.11
N GLU A 113 23.13 -16.67 -2.55
CA GLU A 113 24.10 -15.75 -3.19
C GLU A 113 24.78 -16.35 -4.42
N SER A 114 25.01 -17.67 -4.43
CA SER A 114 25.61 -18.36 -5.57
C SER A 114 24.58 -18.81 -6.60
N SER A 115 23.30 -18.76 -6.26
CA SER A 115 22.21 -19.07 -7.17
C SER A 115 22.21 -18.04 -8.28
N THR A 116 22.25 -18.53 -9.51
CA THR A 116 22.27 -17.68 -10.70
C THR A 116 21.13 -16.68 -10.67
N HIS A 117 21.39 -15.46 -11.18
CA HIS A 117 20.41 -14.38 -11.37
C HIS A 117 19.10 -14.78 -12.09
N ARG A 118 19.07 -15.98 -12.70
CA ARG A 118 17.90 -16.54 -13.39
C ARG A 118 16.65 -16.62 -12.50
N SER A 119 16.74 -17.01 -11.23
CA SER A 119 15.54 -17.11 -10.38
C SER A 119 14.88 -15.75 -10.14
N GLY A 120 15.68 -14.72 -9.86
CA GLY A 120 15.20 -13.34 -9.74
C GLY A 120 14.57 -12.82 -11.03
N ILE A 121 15.20 -13.06 -12.18
CA ILE A 121 14.65 -12.69 -13.49
C ILE A 121 13.33 -13.41 -13.76
N THR A 122 13.21 -14.70 -13.42
CA THR A 122 11.96 -15.45 -13.56
C THR A 122 10.85 -14.84 -12.70
N LEU A 123 11.13 -14.46 -11.45
CA LEU A 123 10.16 -13.81 -10.57
C LEU A 123 9.70 -12.44 -11.12
N VAL A 124 10.62 -11.64 -11.67
CA VAL A 124 10.30 -10.36 -12.32
C VAL A 124 9.47 -10.58 -13.58
N PHE A 125 9.79 -11.59 -14.39
CA PHE A 125 9.00 -11.92 -15.57
C PHE A 125 7.57 -12.33 -15.19
N ILE A 126 7.42 -13.19 -14.17
CA ILE A 126 6.10 -13.58 -13.64
C ILE A 126 5.33 -12.34 -13.15
N HIS A 127 6.00 -11.43 -12.44
CA HIS A 127 5.40 -10.17 -11.98
C HIS A 127 4.84 -9.34 -13.13
N ILE A 128 5.64 -9.13 -14.19
CA ILE A 128 5.24 -8.37 -15.37
C ILE A 128 4.07 -9.05 -16.08
N VAL A 129 4.11 -10.38 -16.23
CA VAL A 129 3.02 -11.15 -16.87
C VAL A 129 1.72 -11.01 -16.08
N ILE A 130 1.76 -11.10 -14.74
CA ILE A 130 0.58 -10.89 -13.89
C ILE A 130 0.02 -9.48 -14.08
N ILE A 131 0.88 -8.46 -14.08
CA ILE A 131 0.45 -7.06 -14.32
C ILE A 131 -0.20 -6.93 -15.69
N LEU A 132 0.40 -7.47 -16.75
CA LEU A 132 -0.14 -7.39 -18.11
C LEU A 132 -1.49 -8.11 -18.24
N ILE A 133 -1.65 -9.27 -17.61
CA ILE A 133 -2.93 -10.00 -17.59
C ILE A 133 -4.00 -9.16 -16.89
N VAL A 134 -3.68 -8.54 -15.76
CA VAL A 134 -4.62 -7.69 -15.04
C VAL A 134 -4.96 -6.44 -15.85
N ILE A 135 -3.97 -5.80 -16.47
CA ILE A 135 -4.19 -4.64 -17.37
C ILE A 135 -5.10 -5.02 -18.52
N PHE A 136 -4.80 -6.12 -19.21
CA PHE A 136 -5.58 -6.58 -20.35
C PHE A 136 -7.01 -6.96 -19.94
N SER A 137 -7.18 -7.67 -18.82
CA SER A 137 -8.49 -8.05 -18.29
C SER A 137 -9.32 -6.85 -17.88
N ASN A 138 -8.69 -5.82 -17.31
CA ASN A 138 -9.38 -4.55 -17.06
C ASN A 138 -9.72 -3.87 -18.37
N GLY A 139 -8.76 -3.59 -19.25
CA GLY A 139 -9.01 -2.86 -20.50
C GLY A 139 -10.04 -3.50 -21.43
N TYR A 140 -10.05 -4.84 -21.53
CA TYR A 140 -11.00 -5.56 -22.38
C TYR A 140 -12.44 -5.48 -21.87
N VAL A 141 -12.65 -5.34 -20.55
CA VAL A 141 -13.98 -5.42 -19.94
C VAL A 141 -14.45 -4.09 -19.33
N TYR A 142 -13.57 -3.09 -19.32
CA TYR A 142 -13.84 -1.76 -18.77
C TYR A 142 -14.46 -0.87 -19.86
N GLU A 143 -15.73 -1.11 -20.17
CA GLU A 143 -16.51 -0.28 -21.09
C GLU A 143 -17.50 0.59 -20.31
N PHE A 144 -17.35 1.91 -20.41
CA PHE A 144 -18.37 2.88 -20.00
C PHE A 144 -18.92 3.56 -21.26
N PRO A 145 -20.24 3.52 -21.48
CA PRO A 145 -20.87 4.07 -22.68
C PRO A 145 -20.89 5.61 -22.69
N SER A 146 -20.64 6.28 -21.57
CA SER A 146 -20.70 7.74 -21.42
C SER A 146 -19.56 8.29 -20.57
N ARG A 147 -19.34 9.62 -20.64
CA ARG A 147 -18.38 10.30 -19.76
C ARG A 147 -18.95 10.39 -18.36
N ILE A 148 -18.09 10.15 -17.38
CA ILE A 148 -18.49 10.03 -15.97
C ILE A 148 -17.66 10.97 -15.11
N ALA A 149 -18.30 11.64 -14.14
CA ALA A 149 -17.61 12.58 -13.24
C ALA A 149 -16.59 11.88 -12.33
N HIS A 150 -16.81 10.59 -12.07
CA HIS A 150 -15.95 9.74 -11.26
C HIS A 150 -15.69 8.44 -11.97
N CYS A 151 -14.48 7.91 -11.80
CA CYS A 151 -14.09 6.60 -12.30
C CYS A 151 -14.50 5.56 -11.25
N PRO A 152 -15.64 4.86 -11.42
CA PRO A 152 -16.01 3.78 -10.53
C PRO A 152 -14.98 2.65 -10.70
N THR A 153 -14.51 2.06 -9.61
CA THR A 153 -13.59 0.92 -9.69
C THR A 153 -14.24 -0.31 -10.29
N VAL A 154 -15.58 -0.39 -10.26
CA VAL A 154 -16.35 -1.56 -10.66
C VAL A 154 -17.43 -1.16 -11.67
N SER A 155 -17.35 -1.72 -12.88
CA SER A 155 -18.49 -1.68 -13.80
C SER A 155 -19.60 -2.62 -13.29
N VAL A 156 -20.87 -2.24 -13.47
CA VAL A 156 -22.03 -3.04 -13.03
C VAL A 156 -21.99 -4.47 -13.57
N ILE A 157 -21.59 -4.62 -14.85
CA ILE A 157 -21.44 -5.92 -15.53
C ILE A 157 -20.33 -6.76 -14.86
N MET A 158 -19.32 -6.09 -14.32
CA MET A 158 -18.11 -6.70 -13.78
C MET A 158 -18.09 -6.92 -12.29
N LYS A 159 -19.17 -6.56 -11.59
CA LYS A 159 -19.32 -6.81 -10.16
C LYS A 159 -18.92 -8.24 -9.73
N PRO A 160 -19.40 -9.33 -10.37
CA PRO A 160 -19.03 -10.68 -9.93
C PRO A 160 -17.55 -11.00 -10.13
N VAL A 161 -16.95 -10.56 -11.25
CA VAL A 161 -15.53 -10.80 -11.53
C VAL A 161 -14.66 -9.99 -10.59
N HIS A 162 -14.98 -8.71 -10.37
CA HIS A 162 -14.27 -7.86 -9.42
C HIS A 162 -14.35 -8.43 -8.00
N SER A 163 -15.52 -8.89 -7.55
CA SER A 163 -15.67 -9.57 -6.26
C SER A 163 -14.79 -10.83 -6.15
N ALA A 164 -14.71 -11.64 -7.21
CA ALA A 164 -13.83 -12.81 -7.24
C ALA A 164 -12.35 -12.41 -7.16
N VAL A 165 -11.94 -11.37 -7.89
CA VAL A 165 -10.57 -10.86 -7.87
C VAL A 165 -10.19 -10.29 -6.50
N VAL A 166 -11.07 -9.50 -5.87
CA VAL A 166 -10.87 -8.99 -4.51
C VAL A 166 -10.77 -10.14 -3.50
N ALA A 167 -11.61 -11.18 -3.63
CA ALA A 167 -11.50 -12.36 -2.81
C ALA A 167 -10.15 -13.09 -3.00
N CYS A 168 -9.71 -13.27 -4.25
CA CYS A 168 -8.39 -13.85 -4.54
C CYS A 168 -7.25 -13.01 -3.94
N ALA A 169 -7.33 -11.68 -4.04
CA ALA A 169 -6.37 -10.77 -3.45
C ALA A 169 -6.32 -10.91 -1.93
N PHE A 170 -7.47 -10.97 -1.27
CA PHE A 170 -7.57 -11.20 0.17
C PHE A 170 -6.93 -12.52 0.60
N PHE A 171 -7.22 -13.62 -0.10
CA PHE A 171 -6.59 -14.92 0.19
C PHE A 171 -5.07 -14.89 -0.05
N ALA A 172 -4.60 -14.17 -1.09
CA ALA A 172 -3.19 -13.98 -1.37
C ALA A 172 -2.48 -13.18 -0.27
N GLU A 173 -3.11 -12.14 0.28
CA GLU A 173 -2.60 -11.37 1.43
C GLU A 173 -2.50 -12.23 2.68
N LEU A 174 -3.57 -12.97 3.02
CA LEU A 174 -3.58 -13.89 4.16
C LEU A 174 -2.49 -14.96 4.04
N PHE A 175 -2.33 -15.54 2.85
CA PHE A 175 -1.27 -16.50 2.55
C PHE A 175 0.12 -15.88 2.74
N THR A 176 0.31 -14.63 2.34
CA THR A 176 1.57 -13.90 2.51
C THR A 176 1.88 -13.66 3.99
N ILE A 177 0.91 -13.23 4.79
CA ILE A 177 1.05 -13.03 6.24
C ILE A 177 1.42 -14.35 6.94
N PHE A 178 0.70 -15.43 6.60
CA PHE A 178 0.97 -16.75 7.14
C PHE A 178 2.39 -17.19 6.79
N SER A 179 2.80 -17.05 5.53
CA SER A 179 4.12 -17.41 5.03
C SER A 179 5.22 -16.61 5.74
N TYR A 180 5.07 -15.29 5.87
CA TYR A 180 6.03 -14.44 6.58
C TYR A 180 6.14 -14.76 8.06
N THR A 181 5.02 -15.00 8.73
CA THR A 181 5.02 -15.37 10.15
C THR A 181 5.73 -16.71 10.37
N LYS A 182 5.43 -17.70 9.52
CA LYS A 182 6.06 -19.02 9.56
C LYS A 182 7.55 -18.95 9.27
N LEU A 183 7.96 -18.22 8.22
CA LEU A 183 9.36 -17.99 7.88
C LEU A 183 10.12 -17.27 9.00
N LEU A 184 9.52 -16.23 9.59
CA LEU A 184 10.15 -15.48 10.67
C LEU A 184 10.38 -16.34 11.91
N ARG A 185 9.39 -17.18 12.29
CA ARG A 185 9.53 -18.12 13.40
C ARG A 185 10.64 -19.14 13.12
N ARG A 186 10.67 -19.71 11.92
CA ARG A 186 11.70 -20.66 11.50
C ARG A 186 13.10 -20.04 11.52
N ASN A 187 13.27 -18.84 10.96
CA ASN A 187 14.57 -18.18 10.89
C ASN A 187 15.09 -17.81 12.30
N LYS A 188 14.20 -17.34 13.19
CA LYS A 188 14.55 -17.12 14.61
C LYS A 188 14.95 -18.41 15.33
N ALA A 189 14.23 -19.51 15.09
CA ALA A 189 14.55 -20.80 15.69
C ALA A 189 15.93 -21.31 15.22
N ILE A 190 16.24 -21.17 13.93
CA ILE A 190 17.57 -21.51 13.39
C ILE A 190 18.65 -20.63 14.03
N GLN A 191 18.39 -19.32 14.15
CA GLN A 191 19.33 -18.37 14.77
C GLN A 191 19.62 -18.73 16.24
N ALA A 192 18.58 -19.09 17.00
CA ALA A 192 18.70 -19.48 18.41
C ALA A 192 19.29 -20.89 18.62
N SER A 193 19.21 -21.76 17.61
CA SER A 193 19.78 -23.10 17.68
C SER A 193 21.31 -23.08 17.52
N ASN A 194 21.99 -24.10 18.06
CA ASN A 194 23.43 -24.31 17.86
C ASN A 194 23.83 -24.47 16.38
N LYS A 195 22.86 -24.71 15.49
CA LYS A 195 23.10 -24.75 14.04
C LYS A 195 23.63 -23.43 13.50
N SER A 196 23.27 -22.30 14.11
CA SER A 196 23.83 -21.00 13.71
C SER A 196 25.33 -20.93 13.93
N MET A 197 25.86 -21.64 14.94
CA MET A 197 27.30 -21.69 15.26
C MET A 197 28.11 -22.56 14.29
N THR A 198 27.47 -23.44 13.54
CA THR A 198 28.11 -24.26 12.51
C THR A 198 27.99 -23.67 11.11
N MET A 199 27.19 -22.61 10.93
CA MET A 199 27.01 -21.93 9.64
C MET A 199 28.21 -21.06 9.28
N LEU A 200 28.45 -20.93 7.97
CA LEU A 200 29.41 -19.99 7.39
C LEU A 200 29.01 -18.54 7.69
N LEU A 201 29.98 -17.63 7.66
CA LEU A 201 29.75 -16.21 7.96
C LEU A 201 28.71 -15.58 7.01
N SER A 202 28.76 -15.92 5.72
CA SER A 202 27.79 -15.48 4.71
C SER A 202 26.37 -15.95 5.01
N GLU A 203 26.19 -17.23 5.40
CA GLU A 203 24.89 -17.80 5.75
C GLU A 203 24.29 -17.12 6.99
N ARG A 204 25.12 -16.83 8.01
CA ARG A 204 24.67 -16.11 9.22
C ARG A 204 24.24 -14.68 8.88
N TYR A 205 24.99 -14.01 8.01
CA TYR A 205 24.65 -12.68 7.54
C TYR A 205 23.31 -12.69 6.81
N GLN A 206 23.11 -13.60 5.86
CA GLN A 206 21.84 -13.75 5.15
C GLN A 206 20.68 -14.10 6.08
N LEU A 207 20.89 -14.98 7.07
CA LEU A 207 19.86 -15.31 8.06
C LEU A 207 19.45 -14.07 8.86
N PHE A 208 20.43 -13.28 9.31
CA PHE A 208 20.17 -12.04 10.04
C PHE A 208 19.43 -11.02 9.17
N GLU A 209 19.86 -10.86 7.92
CA GLU A 209 19.24 -9.94 6.96
C GLU A 209 17.80 -10.37 6.65
N ASN A 210 17.56 -11.65 6.42
CA ASN A 210 16.22 -12.17 6.20
C ASN A 210 15.30 -11.97 7.41
N ILE A 211 15.80 -12.14 8.64
CA ILE A 211 15.03 -11.82 9.85
C ILE A 211 14.73 -10.33 9.93
N ARG A 212 15.69 -9.48 9.58
CA ARG A 212 15.53 -8.01 9.56
C ARG A 212 14.47 -7.59 8.55
N VAL A 213 14.57 -8.07 7.31
CA VAL A 213 13.63 -7.76 6.23
C VAL A 213 12.23 -8.30 6.56
N LEU A 214 12.09 -9.54 7.03
CA LEU A 214 10.78 -10.09 7.41
C LEU A 214 10.13 -9.31 8.57
N ARG A 215 10.91 -8.84 9.55
CA ARG A 215 10.39 -7.97 10.63
C ARG A 215 9.93 -6.60 10.14
N LEU A 216 10.50 -6.12 9.02
CA LEU A 216 10.14 -4.86 8.40
C LEU A 216 8.91 -5.02 7.49
N LEU A 217 8.84 -6.11 6.73
CA LEU A 217 7.73 -6.40 5.79
C LEU A 217 6.47 -6.91 6.49
N LEU A 218 6.58 -7.72 7.55
CA LEU A 218 5.40 -8.29 8.22
C LEU A 218 4.41 -7.22 8.73
N PRO A 219 4.84 -6.13 9.39
CA PRO A 219 3.97 -5.02 9.77
C PRO A 219 3.37 -4.30 8.57
N ILE A 220 4.13 -4.18 7.46
CA ILE A 220 3.64 -3.56 6.22
C ILE A 220 2.49 -4.38 5.65
N VAL A 221 2.66 -5.70 5.52
CA VAL A 221 1.61 -6.58 4.99
C VAL A 221 0.44 -6.69 5.96
N LEU A 222 0.70 -6.79 7.27
CA LEU A 222 -0.36 -6.85 8.27
C LEU A 222 -1.15 -5.55 8.33
N PHE A 223 -0.49 -4.40 8.22
CA PHE A 223 -1.17 -3.11 8.13
C PHE A 223 -1.88 -2.95 6.80
N ALA A 224 -1.31 -3.37 5.67
CA ALA A 224 -1.98 -3.36 4.39
C ALA A 224 -3.25 -4.22 4.42
N CYS A 225 -3.19 -5.44 4.92
CA CYS A 225 -4.33 -6.32 5.08
C CYS A 225 -5.35 -5.80 6.11
N LEU A 226 -4.89 -5.26 7.25
CA LEU A 226 -5.79 -4.68 8.26
C LEU A 226 -6.43 -3.39 7.76
N LEU A 227 -5.70 -2.52 7.07
CA LEU A 227 -6.24 -1.32 6.43
C LEU A 227 -7.19 -1.71 5.29
N HIS A 228 -6.82 -2.69 4.46
CA HIS A 228 -7.67 -3.20 3.38
C HIS A 228 -8.96 -3.80 3.97
N HIS A 229 -8.87 -4.60 5.03
CA HIS A 229 -10.04 -5.17 5.70
C HIS A 229 -10.88 -4.14 6.44
N VAL A 230 -10.27 -3.23 7.21
CA VAL A 230 -11.01 -2.18 7.93
C VAL A 230 -11.63 -1.22 6.91
N SER A 231 -10.89 -0.79 5.89
CA SER A 231 -11.38 0.05 4.80
C SER A 231 -12.51 -0.63 4.05
N HIS A 232 -12.25 -1.78 3.42
CA HIS A 232 -13.24 -2.43 2.58
C HIS A 232 -14.41 -2.95 3.40
N THR A 233 -14.22 -3.59 4.55
CA THR A 233 -15.35 -4.10 5.33
C THR A 233 -16.18 -2.98 5.94
N SER A 234 -15.56 -1.94 6.53
CA SER A 234 -16.34 -0.83 7.09
C SER A 234 -17.04 -0.01 6.01
N ILE A 235 -16.39 0.23 4.87
CA ILE A 235 -16.96 1.03 3.79
C ILE A 235 -17.92 0.21 2.92
N THR A 236 -17.73 -1.09 2.77
CA THR A 236 -18.75 -1.96 2.14
C THR A 236 -19.99 -2.04 3.01
N ILE A 237 -19.85 -2.15 4.33
CA ILE A 237 -21.01 -2.14 5.25
C ILE A 237 -21.70 -0.77 5.25
N PHE A 238 -20.94 0.32 5.35
CA PHE A 238 -21.48 1.67 5.31
C PHE A 238 -22.10 2.00 3.94
N GLY A 239 -21.45 1.61 2.86
CA GLY A 239 -21.91 1.76 1.48
C GLY A 239 -23.16 0.92 1.20
N ALA A 240 -23.23 -0.32 1.71
CA ALA A 240 -24.45 -1.13 1.63
C ALA A 240 -25.60 -0.50 2.43
N ALA A 241 -25.34 -0.02 3.65
CA ALA A 241 -26.35 0.66 4.46
C ALA A 241 -26.84 1.96 3.78
N ALA A 242 -25.92 2.74 3.19
CA ALA A 242 -26.24 3.93 2.42
C ALA A 242 -27.04 3.57 1.15
N TYR A 243 -26.61 2.55 0.39
CA TYR A 243 -27.33 2.04 -0.78
C TYR A 243 -28.77 1.68 -0.43
N PHE A 244 -28.99 0.89 0.63
CA PHE A 244 -30.34 0.55 1.08
C PHE A 244 -31.15 1.78 1.52
N TYR A 245 -30.52 2.74 2.20
CA TYR A 245 -31.17 3.98 2.59
C TYR A 245 -31.62 4.82 1.38
N PHE A 246 -30.77 4.93 0.35
CA PHE A 246 -31.10 5.68 -0.88
C PHE A 246 -32.09 4.92 -1.77
N GLU A 247 -32.03 3.59 -1.83
CA GLU A 247 -33.03 2.77 -2.52
C GLU A 247 -34.41 2.91 -1.86
N LEU A 248 -34.48 2.91 -0.53
CA LEU A 248 -35.71 3.22 0.22
C LEU A 248 -36.22 4.65 -0.04
N GLY A 249 -35.31 5.58 -0.33
CA GLY A 249 -35.63 6.96 -0.73
C GLY A 249 -36.06 7.12 -2.20
N GLY A 250 -36.06 6.05 -3.00
CA GLY A 250 -36.43 6.08 -4.42
C GLY A 250 -35.35 6.68 -5.35
N PHE A 251 -34.11 6.83 -4.86
CA PHE A 251 -33.01 7.31 -5.68
C PHE A 251 -32.53 6.22 -6.64
N GLN A 252 -32.29 6.59 -7.90
CA GLN A 252 -31.79 5.64 -8.90
C GLN A 252 -30.32 5.28 -8.64
N PRO A 253 -29.90 4.04 -8.93
CA PRO A 253 -28.54 3.58 -8.62
C PRO A 253 -27.39 4.39 -9.23
N GLU A 254 -27.68 5.03 -10.36
CA GLU A 254 -26.75 5.89 -11.10
C GLU A 254 -26.47 7.22 -10.36
N THR A 255 -27.31 7.58 -9.38
CA THR A 255 -27.23 8.83 -8.62
C THR A 255 -26.72 8.65 -7.19
N TYR A 256 -26.38 7.42 -6.78
CA TYR A 256 -25.89 7.20 -5.42
C TYR A 256 -24.62 8.03 -5.18
N PRO A 257 -24.52 8.72 -4.02
CA PRO A 257 -23.31 9.43 -3.68
C PRO A 257 -22.12 8.47 -3.71
N ILE A 258 -20.97 9.03 -4.10
CA ILE A 258 -19.76 8.37 -4.56
C ILE A 258 -19.00 7.67 -3.41
N PHE A 259 -19.67 6.81 -2.65
CA PHE A 259 -19.04 6.06 -1.56
C PHE A 259 -17.98 5.08 -2.08
N GLU A 260 -18.09 4.63 -3.34
CA GLU A 260 -17.07 3.80 -3.97
C GLU A 260 -15.74 4.55 -4.20
N ALA A 261 -15.73 5.83 -4.60
CA ALA A 261 -14.47 6.54 -4.84
C ALA A 261 -13.75 6.94 -3.55
N ASP A 262 -14.47 7.12 -2.44
CA ASP A 262 -13.87 7.45 -1.15
C ASP A 262 -13.08 6.27 -0.55
N THR A 263 -13.36 5.02 -0.95
CA THR A 263 -12.49 3.88 -0.59
C THR A 263 -11.11 3.96 -1.24
N ILE A 264 -11.03 4.49 -2.47
CA ILE A 264 -9.78 4.63 -3.22
C ILE A 264 -8.87 5.67 -2.55
N ASN A 265 -9.45 6.66 -1.85
CA ASN A 265 -8.68 7.64 -1.09
C ASN A 265 -7.88 7.04 0.07
N LEU A 266 -8.27 5.85 0.58
CA LEU A 266 -7.52 5.17 1.64
C LEU A 266 -6.24 4.51 1.15
N ILE A 267 -6.13 4.24 -0.16
CA ILE A 267 -4.87 3.78 -0.77
C ILE A 267 -3.82 4.91 -0.70
N TYR A 268 -4.21 6.16 -0.90
CA TYR A 268 -3.28 7.30 -0.70
C TYR A 268 -2.88 7.44 0.77
N LEU A 269 -3.81 7.15 1.69
CA LEU A 269 -3.51 7.15 3.12
C LEU A 269 -2.48 6.07 3.49
N GLN A 270 -2.48 4.91 2.82
CA GLN A 270 -1.43 3.90 2.96
C GLN A 270 -0.04 4.46 2.59
N GLY A 271 0.02 5.27 1.53
CA GLY A 271 1.23 5.97 1.09
C GLY A 271 1.77 6.98 2.10
N ILE A 272 0.94 7.53 2.98
CA ILE A 272 1.34 8.46 4.05
C ILE A 272 1.69 7.69 5.34
N ILE A 273 0.82 6.76 5.74
CA ILE A 273 0.94 6.06 7.01
C ILE A 273 2.18 5.15 7.01
N MET A 274 2.49 4.46 5.91
CA MET A 274 3.59 3.51 5.88
C MET A 274 4.96 4.18 6.11
N PRO A 275 5.32 5.28 5.41
CA PRO A 275 6.52 6.03 5.73
C PRO A 275 6.50 6.54 7.18
N LEU A 276 5.38 7.07 7.68
CA LEU A 276 5.30 7.62 9.03
C LEU A 276 5.54 6.55 10.11
N ILE A 277 4.96 5.35 9.96
CA ILE A 277 5.23 4.19 10.81
C ILE A 277 6.72 3.82 10.73
N TYR A 278 7.28 3.77 9.52
CA TYR A 278 8.69 3.45 9.33
C TYR A 278 9.59 4.48 10.02
N TYR A 279 9.29 5.77 9.90
CA TYR A 279 9.98 6.86 10.61
C TYR A 279 9.95 6.64 12.11
N CYS A 280 8.76 6.46 12.69
CA CYS A 280 8.61 6.28 14.14
C CYS A 280 9.39 5.06 14.64
N ARG A 281 9.34 3.94 13.91
CA ARG A 281 10.07 2.72 14.27
C ARG A 281 11.59 2.88 14.13
N HIS A 282 12.03 3.52 13.07
CA HIS A 282 13.45 3.79 12.84
C HIS A 282 14.01 4.73 13.93
N SER A 283 13.29 5.81 14.24
CA SER A 283 13.64 6.76 15.30
C SER A 283 13.69 6.09 16.67
N HIS A 284 12.70 5.26 16.99
CA HIS A 284 12.70 4.47 18.24
C HIS A 284 13.89 3.51 18.30
N LYS A 285 14.17 2.79 17.21
CA LYS A 285 15.31 1.87 17.12
C LYS A 285 16.64 2.59 17.28
N ARG A 286 16.85 3.71 16.58
CA ARG A 286 18.06 4.53 16.73
C ARG A 286 18.22 5.06 18.14
N SER A 287 17.16 5.56 18.76
CA SER A 287 17.19 6.01 20.16
C SER A 287 17.65 4.88 21.10
N MET A 288 17.13 3.66 20.90
CA MET A 288 17.55 2.48 21.65
C MET A 288 19.02 2.09 21.39
N GLU A 289 19.46 2.08 20.13
CA GLU A 289 20.86 1.78 19.78
C GLU A 289 21.83 2.82 20.35
N THR A 290 21.50 4.10 20.30
CA THR A 290 22.29 5.18 20.91
C THR A 290 22.35 5.02 22.42
N ARG A 291 21.25 4.62 23.08
CA ARG A 291 21.24 4.32 24.52
C ARG A 291 22.16 3.14 24.85
N ILE A 292 22.05 2.03 24.11
CA ILE A 292 22.91 0.85 24.30
C ILE A 292 24.37 1.21 24.07
N PHE A 293 24.67 1.98 23.02
CA PHE A 293 26.02 2.42 22.74
C PHE A 293 26.56 3.31 23.85
N ALA A 294 25.79 4.31 24.30
CA ALA A 294 26.16 5.18 25.41
C ALA A 294 26.45 4.38 26.70
N THR A 295 25.62 3.38 27.00
CA THR A 295 25.85 2.47 28.14
C THR A 295 27.13 1.65 27.96
N ASN A 296 27.35 1.06 26.78
CA ASN A 296 28.55 0.24 26.51
C ASN A 296 29.85 1.04 26.47
N THR A 297 29.79 2.32 26.07
CA THR A 297 30.95 3.23 26.09
C THR A 297 31.15 3.91 27.43
N SER A 298 30.19 3.82 28.36
CA SER A 298 30.32 4.44 29.67
C SER A 298 31.31 3.67 30.54
N THR A 299 32.18 4.40 31.23
CA THR A 299 33.19 3.85 32.14
C THR A 299 33.14 4.56 33.49
N GLY A 300 33.61 3.90 34.56
CA GLY A 300 33.69 4.49 35.90
C GLY A 300 32.33 4.66 36.59
N GLU A 301 32.17 5.75 37.35
CA GLU A 301 30.95 6.03 38.14
C GLU A 301 29.66 6.09 37.30
N VAL A 302 29.75 6.50 36.02
CA VAL A 302 28.58 6.58 35.14
C VAL A 302 28.01 5.18 34.87
N LEU A 303 28.87 4.18 34.66
CA LEU A 303 28.44 2.81 34.43
C LEU A 303 27.81 2.20 35.70
N VAL A 304 28.43 2.44 36.87
CA VAL A 304 27.91 2.00 38.18
C VAL A 304 26.53 2.58 38.41
N ARG A 305 26.34 3.89 38.19
CA ARG A 305 25.04 4.56 38.35
C ARG A 305 23.96 4.00 37.41
N ILE A 306 24.32 3.67 36.17
CA ILE A 306 23.38 3.06 35.22
C ILE A 306 22.98 1.65 35.72
N HIS A 307 23.93 0.85 36.20
CA HIS A 307 23.64 -0.49 36.71
C HIS A 307 22.80 -0.46 37.99
N ASP A 308 23.13 0.39 38.97
CA ASP A 308 22.36 0.55 40.21
C ASP A 308 20.92 1.01 39.90
N GLY A 309 20.77 1.87 38.89
CA GLY A 309 19.46 2.32 38.41
C GLY A 309 18.60 1.20 37.81
N GLU A 310 19.20 0.18 37.19
CA GLU A 310 18.46 -0.99 36.68
C GLU A 310 18.21 -2.04 37.77
N ILE A 311 19.15 -2.20 38.73
CA ILE A 311 18.95 -3.08 39.89
C ILE A 311 17.79 -2.58 40.76
N THR A 312 17.70 -1.27 41.00
CA THR A 312 16.63 -0.66 41.80
C THR A 312 15.26 -0.71 41.14
N LYS A 313 15.19 -0.80 39.80
CA LYS A 313 13.92 -1.00 39.08
C LYS A 313 13.39 -2.43 39.17
N GLY A 314 14.19 -3.36 39.66
CA GLY A 314 13.87 -4.79 39.68
C GLY A 314 14.00 -5.37 38.29
N TRP A 315 15.04 -6.19 38.09
CA TRP A 315 15.16 -7.04 36.90
C TRP A 315 13.95 -7.97 36.75
#